data_AF-A0A846XA10-F1
#
_entry.id   AF-A0A846XA10-F1
#
_cell.length_a   1.000
_cell.length_b   1.000
_cell.length_c   1.000
_cell.angle_alpha   90.00
_cell.angle_beta   90.00
_cell.angle_gamma   90.00
#
_symmetry.space_group_name_H-M   'P 1'
#
loop_
_entity.id
_entity.type
_entity.pdbx_description
1 polymer ?
#
loop_
_entity_poly.entity_id
_entity_poly.type
_entity_poly.pdbx_seq_one_letter_code
_entity_poly.pdbx_strand_id
1 'polypeptide(L)' 'MGRGRAKAKQTKVARELKYSSPSTDLKRLQDELATGENEEADVIASHPEWSDVAGDPYREDEWRRA' A
#
# COMPACT_ATOMS: atom_id res chain seq x y z
N MET A 1 -35.36 3.51 -30.20
CA MET A 1 -34.16 4.28 -30.62
C MET A 1 -33.23 4.77 -29.48
N GLY A 2 -33.46 4.48 -28.18
CA GLY A 2 -32.61 5.01 -27.09
C GLY A 2 -31.47 4.11 -26.56
N ARG A 3 -31.46 2.81 -26.92
CA ARG A 3 -30.56 1.82 -26.30
C ARG A 3 -29.08 2.02 -26.63
N GLY A 4 -28.74 2.48 -27.84
CA GLY A 4 -27.34 2.70 -28.25
C GLY A 4 -26.64 3.79 -27.44
N ARG A 5 -27.35 4.86 -27.09
CA ARG A 5 -26.81 5.96 -26.27
C ARG A 5 -26.58 5.51 -24.83
N ALA A 6 -27.53 4.77 -24.25
CA ALA A 6 -27.36 4.20 -22.92
C ALA A 6 -26.17 3.23 -22.87
N LYS A 7 -26.05 2.33 -23.85
CA LYS A 7 -24.92 1.39 -23.96
C LYS A 7 -23.58 2.14 -24.05
N ALA A 8 -23.49 3.18 -24.90
CA ALA A 8 -22.28 3.98 -25.01
C ALA A 8 -21.90 4.68 -23.70
N LYS A 9 -22.87 5.25 -22.98
CA LYS A 9 -22.64 5.86 -21.65
C LYS A 9 -22.15 4.82 -20.65
N GLN A 10 -22.76 3.64 -20.60
CA GLN A 10 -22.36 2.58 -19.67
C GLN A 10 -20.95 2.05 -19.98
N THR A 11 -20.60 1.85 -21.25
CA THR A 11 -19.24 1.42 -21.62
C THR A 11 -18.19 2.48 -21.26
N LYS A 12 -18.52 3.77 -21.38
CA LYS A 12 -17.63 4.86 -20.95
C LYS A 12 -17.40 4.82 -19.43
N VAL A 13 -18.48 4.74 -18.64
CA VAL A 13 -18.41 4.67 -17.18
C VAL A 13 -17.66 3.42 -16.72
N ALA A 14 -17.93 2.26 -17.31
CA ALA A 14 -17.24 1.02 -16.97
C ALA A 14 -15.73 1.09 -17.28
N ARG A 15 -15.33 1.75 -18.37
CA ARG A 15 -13.93 1.97 -18.69
C ARG A 15 -13.27 2.91 -17.69
N GLU A 16 -13.95 3.99 -17.33
CA GLU A 16 -13.49 4.93 -16.31
C GLU A 16 -13.28 4.21 -14.99
N LEU A 17 -14.25 3.42 -14.51
CA LEU A 17 -14.10 2.63 -13.28
C LEU A 17 -13.00 1.57 -13.35
N LYS A 18 -12.83 0.90 -14.49
CA LYS A 18 -11.84 -0.18 -14.64
C LYS A 18 -10.40 0.36 -14.66
N TYR A 19 -10.20 1.52 -15.27
CA TYR A 19 -8.87 2.09 -15.49
C TYR A 19 -8.63 3.39 -14.72
N SER A 20 -9.57 3.83 -13.88
CA SER A 20 -9.32 4.86 -12.88
C SER A 20 -8.42 4.27 -11.82
N SER A 21 -7.20 4.79 -11.73
CA SER A 21 -6.43 4.68 -10.49
C SER A 21 -6.92 5.78 -9.55
N PRO A 22 -7.41 5.45 -8.35
CA PRO A 22 -7.62 6.46 -7.32
C PRO A 22 -6.32 7.22 -7.09
N SER A 23 -6.40 8.54 -6.93
CA SER A 23 -5.27 9.32 -6.44
C SER A 23 -5.15 9.09 -4.94
N THR A 24 -4.07 8.42 -4.51
CA THR A 24 -3.73 8.27 -3.10
C THR A 24 -2.96 9.50 -2.62
N ASP A 25 -3.38 10.09 -1.50
CA ASP A 25 -2.60 11.15 -0.85
C ASP A 25 -1.39 10.54 -0.15
N LEU A 26 -0.24 10.61 -0.81
CA LEU A 26 1.01 10.03 -0.32
C LEU A 26 1.49 10.71 0.96
N LYS A 27 1.19 12.01 1.17
CA LYS A 27 1.62 12.73 2.37
C LYS A 27 0.86 12.21 3.59
N ARG A 28 -0.46 12.09 3.45
CA ARG A 28 -1.29 11.56 4.55
C ARG A 28 -0.93 10.12 4.89
N LEU A 29 -0.62 9.30 3.87
CA LEU A 29 -0.15 7.93 4.07
C LEU A 29 1.19 7.87 4.80
N GLN A 30 2.13 8.75 4.45
CA GLN A 30 3.42 8.86 5.13
C GLN A 30 3.24 9.24 6.60
N ASP A 31 2.38 10.20 6.91
CA ASP A 31 2.09 10.61 8.28
C ASP A 31 1.47 9.47 9.11
N GLU A 32 0.53 8.72 8.51
CA GLU A 32 -0.08 7.54 9.15
C GLU A 32 0.95 6.43 9.41
N LEU A 33 1.84 6.14 8.46
CA LEU A 33 2.88 5.11 8.59
C LEU A 33 3.93 5.51 9.62
N ALA A 34 4.43 6.75 9.57
CA ALA A 34 5.44 7.27 10.49
C ALA A 34 4.95 7.27 11.96
N THR A 35 3.64 7.38 12.18
CA THR A 35 3.06 7.33 13.53
C THR A 35 3.01 5.89 14.06
N GLY A 36 2.91 4.88 13.19
CA GLY A 36 2.80 3.46 13.56
C GLY A 36 4.12 2.68 13.60
N GLU A 37 5.22 3.21 13.04
CA GLU A 37 6.51 2.52 12.93
C GLU A 37 7.06 2.01 14.29
N ASN A 38 6.88 2.76 15.38
CA ASN A 38 7.37 2.35 16.71
C ASN A 38 6.57 1.18 17.30
N GLU A 39 5.26 1.11 17.04
CA GLU A 39 4.41 0.03 17.54
C GLU A 39 4.64 -1.26 16.74
N GLU A 40 4.89 -1.14 15.43
CA GLU A 40 5.16 -2.28 14.56
C GLU A 40 6.50 -2.96 14.91
N ALA A 41 7.55 -2.19 15.21
CA ALA A 41 8.84 -2.73 15.63
C ALA A 41 8.74 -3.56 16.92
N ASP A 42 7.98 -3.09 17.91
CA ASP A 42 7.74 -3.83 19.17
C ASP A 42 6.93 -5.12 18.94
N VAL A 43 5.95 -5.09 18.03
CA VAL A 43 5.16 -6.28 17.66
C VAL A 43 6.02 -7.31 16.94
N ILE A 44 6.89 -6.90 16.02
CA ILE A 44 7.78 -7.82 15.30
C ILE A 44 8.84 -8.41 16.24
N ALA A 45 9.42 -7.58 17.12
CA ALA A 45 10.42 -8.04 18.09
C ALA A 45 9.84 -9.04 19.11
N SER A 46 8.56 -8.91 19.45
CA SER A 46 7.86 -9.84 20.36
C SER A 46 7.36 -11.12 19.67
N HIS A 47 7.37 -11.19 18.33
CA HIS A 47 6.93 -12.37 17.60
C HIS A 47 8.07 -13.39 17.45
N PRO A 48 7.96 -14.61 18.01
CA PRO A 48 9.07 -15.57 18.08
C PRO A 48 9.56 -16.09 16.72
N GLU A 49 8.75 -15.96 15.66
CA GLU A 49 9.16 -16.31 14.29
C GLU A 49 9.99 -15.18 13.62
N TRP A 50 9.83 -13.94 14.07
CA TRP A 50 10.42 -12.75 13.44
C TRP A 50 11.43 -12.04 14.34
N SER A 51 11.57 -12.43 15.61
CA SER A 51 12.51 -11.83 16.57
C SER A 51 13.97 -11.93 16.11
N ASP A 52 14.34 -13.06 15.50
CA ASP A 52 15.68 -13.27 14.94
C ASP A 52 15.95 -12.37 13.71
N VAL A 53 14.89 -11.95 13.02
CA VAL A 53 14.98 -11.06 11.85
C VAL A 53 15.07 -9.59 12.28
N ALA A 54 14.32 -9.19 13.31
CA ALA A 54 14.34 -7.82 13.84
C ALA A 54 15.62 -7.49 14.62
N GLY A 55 16.29 -8.49 15.20
CA GLY A 55 17.49 -8.32 16.00
C GLY A 55 18.83 -8.49 15.26
N ASP A 56 18.84 -8.84 13.96
CA ASP A 56 20.06 -9.14 13.20
C ASP A 56 20.66 -7.88 12.55
N PRO A 57 21.76 -7.31 13.08
CA PRO A 57 22.38 -6.10 12.54
C PRO A 57 23.05 -6.34 11.17
N TYR A 58 23.37 -7.60 10.82
CA TYR A 58 23.98 -7.90 9.53
C TYR A 58 22.97 -7.88 8.38
N ARG A 59 21.67 -8.07 8.69
CA ARG A 59 20.61 -8.10 7.68
C ARG A 59 20.17 -6.69 7.26
N GLU A 60 20.02 -5.75 8.21
CA GLU A 60 19.68 -4.35 7.91
C GLU A 60 20.72 -3.66 7.00
N ASP A 61 22.00 -3.96 7.21
CA ASP A 61 23.11 -3.39 6.45
C ASP A 61 23.16 -3.91 5.00
N GLU A 62 22.62 -5.10 4.73
CA GLU A 62 22.57 -5.69 3.40
C GLU A 62 21.50 -5.01 2.53
N TRP A 63 20.35 -4.65 3.12
CA TRP A 63 19.28 -3.89 2.45
C TRP A 63 19.66 -2.42 2.19
N ARG A 64 20.45 -1.79 3.06
CA ARG A 64 20.96 -0.41 2.83
C ARG A 64 22.03 -0.32 1.75
N ARG A 65 22.67 -1.44 1.40
CA ARG A 65 23.83 -1.47 0.50
C ARG A 65 23.47 -1.87 -0.95
N ALA A 66 22.27 -2.42 -1.16
CA ALA A 66 21.71 -2.72 -2.48
C ALA A 66 21.08 -1.48 -3.12
#